data_AF-A7SXN3-F1
#
_entry.id   AF-A7SXN3-F1
#
_cell.length_a   1.000
_cell.length_b   1.000
_cell.length_c   1.000
_cell.angle_alpha   90.00
_cell.angle_beta   90.00
_cell.angle_gamma   90.00
#
_symmetry.space_group_name_H-M   'P 1'
#
loop_
_entity.id
_entity.type
_entity.pdbx_description
1 polymer ?
#
loop_
_entity_poly.entity_id
_entity_poly.type
_entity_poly.pdbx_seq_one_letter_code
_entity_poly.pdbx_strand_id
1 'polypeptide(L)'
;MLTDVSINVSQNMLHELFPLCKGLEDTTLGTTLQFSVCREEFAQILHTGQCHWVAVSNIGCTEGEINVYDSLNSGTVTSFTLKQIFAIVHKQEPEIIINIKPVQQQNDGTDCGVFAIAFVTSILNGQDPSTASYNSKRLRPHLLSCIKNGRLSPFPEAPDLARVQRCKDARVVGTVHQGRGVVLRDMPLEN
;
A
#
# COMPACT_ATOMS: atom_id res chain seq x y z
N MET A 1 -3.44 13.37 10.75
CA MET A 1 -3.42 12.14 9.92
C MET A 1 -4.73 12.04 9.16
N LEU A 2 -4.76 11.40 7.99
CA LEU A 2 -6.03 11.11 7.32
C LEU A 2 -6.82 10.04 8.09
N THR A 3 -8.14 10.18 8.10
CA THR A 3 -9.08 9.19 8.66
C THR A 3 -9.43 8.12 7.64
N ASP A 4 -9.96 7.01 8.12
CA ASP A 4 -10.60 5.96 7.29
C ASP A 4 -11.60 6.54 6.27
N VAL A 5 -12.43 7.51 6.66
CA VAL A 5 -13.37 8.20 5.75
C VAL A 5 -12.62 8.81 4.57
N SER A 6 -11.51 9.52 4.82
CA SER A 6 -10.72 10.16 3.75
C SER A 6 -10.07 9.12 2.83
N ILE A 7 -9.59 8.02 3.41
CA ILE A 7 -8.97 6.92 2.66
C ILE A 7 -10.03 6.21 1.79
N ASN A 8 -11.18 5.86 2.37
CA ASN A 8 -12.26 5.14 1.68
C ASN A 8 -12.85 5.98 0.54
N VAL A 9 -13.06 7.28 0.73
CA VAL A 9 -13.46 8.20 -0.35
C VAL A 9 -12.44 8.16 -1.50
N SER A 10 -11.15 8.20 -1.18
CA SER A 10 -10.09 8.15 -2.19
C SER A 10 -10.05 6.81 -2.92
N GLN A 11 -10.21 5.69 -2.22
CA GLN A 11 -10.27 4.36 -2.83
C GLN A 11 -11.49 4.21 -3.74
N ASN A 12 -12.67 4.71 -3.34
CA ASN A 12 -13.87 4.71 -4.18
C ASN A 12 -13.65 5.49 -5.48
N MET A 13 -13.03 6.68 -5.40
CA MET A 13 -12.68 7.47 -6.59
C MET A 13 -11.69 6.73 -7.50
N LEU A 14 -10.74 5.97 -6.94
CA LEU A 14 -9.82 5.14 -7.73
C LEU A 14 -10.55 3.95 -8.36
N HIS A 15 -11.47 3.30 -7.63
CA HIS A 15 -12.27 2.21 -8.16
C HIS A 15 -13.15 2.66 -9.34
N GLU A 16 -13.73 3.86 -9.27
CA GLU A 16 -14.46 4.47 -10.40
C GLU A 16 -13.57 4.72 -11.63
N LEU A 17 -12.32 5.12 -11.42
CA LEU A 17 -11.36 5.40 -12.50
C LEU A 17 -10.75 4.12 -13.09
N PHE A 18 -10.62 3.07 -12.28
CA PHE A 18 -9.96 1.81 -12.62
C PHE A 18 -10.87 0.63 -12.28
N PRO A 19 -12.03 0.48 -12.95
CA PRO A 19 -13.06 -0.50 -12.58
C PRO A 19 -12.64 -1.97 -12.76
N LEU A 20 -11.51 -2.23 -13.42
CA LEU A 20 -10.93 -3.56 -13.54
C LEU A 20 -10.04 -3.93 -12.36
N CYS A 21 -9.56 -2.96 -11.59
CA CYS A 21 -8.74 -3.21 -10.41
C CYS A 21 -9.59 -3.80 -9.28
N LYS A 22 -9.15 -4.92 -8.70
CA LYS A 22 -9.74 -5.48 -7.49
C LYS A 22 -9.18 -4.81 -6.23
N GLY A 23 -9.80 -5.08 -5.09
CA GLY A 23 -9.46 -4.41 -3.82
C GLY A 23 -10.12 -3.05 -3.75
N LEU A 24 -9.39 -2.04 -3.30
CA LEU A 24 -9.88 -0.68 -3.02
C LEU A 24 -11.14 -0.66 -2.12
N GLU A 25 -11.25 -1.66 -1.23
CA GLU A 25 -12.40 -1.83 -0.35
C GLU A 25 -12.29 -0.99 0.91
N ASP A 26 -13.42 -0.78 1.60
CA ASP A 26 -13.47 -0.07 2.87
C ASP A 26 -12.44 -0.61 3.86
N THR A 27 -11.54 0.26 4.31
CA THR A 27 -10.42 -0.10 5.19
C THR A 27 -10.86 -0.65 6.55
N THR A 28 -12.10 -0.42 6.97
CA THR A 28 -12.67 -0.97 8.21
C THR A 28 -12.84 -2.50 8.14
N LEU A 29 -12.99 -3.09 6.94
CA LEU A 29 -13.02 -4.54 6.74
C LEU A 29 -11.74 -5.24 7.21
N GLY A 30 -10.63 -4.50 7.26
CA GLY A 30 -9.36 -4.98 7.81
C GLY A 30 -9.44 -5.34 9.30
N THR A 31 -10.33 -4.69 10.05
CA THR A 31 -10.53 -4.98 11.49
C THR A 31 -11.20 -6.32 11.75
N THR A 32 -12.04 -6.77 10.81
CA THR A 32 -12.75 -8.05 10.87
C THR A 32 -12.14 -9.12 9.97
N LEU A 33 -11.10 -8.76 9.18
CA LEU A 33 -10.48 -9.61 8.15
C LEU A 33 -11.50 -10.10 7.11
N GLN A 34 -12.45 -9.25 6.75
CA GLN A 34 -13.57 -9.55 5.83
C GLN A 34 -13.43 -8.88 4.47
N PHE A 35 -12.21 -8.57 4.04
CA PHE A 35 -11.96 -8.19 2.66
C PHE A 35 -12.44 -9.29 1.71
N SER A 36 -12.85 -8.89 0.51
CA SER A 36 -13.18 -9.81 -0.55
C SER A 36 -11.93 -10.59 -0.96
N VAL A 37 -12.12 -11.88 -1.17
CA VAL A 37 -11.06 -12.75 -1.69
C VAL A 37 -10.72 -12.35 -3.11
N CYS A 38 -9.44 -12.05 -3.37
CA CYS A 38 -8.93 -11.70 -4.69
C CYS A 38 -7.89 -12.71 -5.19
N ARG A 39 -8.15 -13.30 -6.36
CA ARG A 39 -7.22 -14.19 -7.08
C ARG A 39 -6.53 -13.51 -8.27
N GLU A 40 -6.91 -12.28 -8.55
CA GLU A 40 -6.40 -11.47 -9.66
C GLU A 40 -5.48 -10.37 -9.14
N GLU A 41 -5.11 -9.43 -10.00
CA GLU A 41 -4.39 -8.22 -9.60
C GLU A 41 -5.28 -7.28 -8.77
N PHE A 42 -4.74 -6.74 -7.69
CA PHE A 42 -5.41 -5.82 -6.78
C PHE A 42 -4.47 -4.73 -6.26
N ALA A 43 -5.07 -3.64 -5.80
CA ALA A 43 -4.42 -2.66 -4.95
C ALA A 43 -5.34 -2.33 -3.77
N GLN A 44 -4.76 -2.15 -2.58
CA GLN A 44 -5.52 -1.90 -1.37
C GLN A 44 -4.71 -1.00 -0.42
N ILE A 45 -5.37 -0.06 0.24
CA ILE A 45 -4.81 0.67 1.39
C ILE A 45 -5.24 -0.07 2.65
N LEU A 46 -4.29 -0.32 3.56
CA LEU A 46 -4.52 -1.03 4.82
C LEU A 46 -4.17 -0.13 6.00
N HIS A 47 -4.96 -0.24 7.07
CA HIS A 47 -4.59 0.31 8.37
C HIS A 47 -3.72 -0.72 9.12
N THR A 48 -2.58 -0.30 9.64
CA THR A 48 -1.64 -1.24 10.31
C THR A 48 -2.03 -1.59 11.75
N GLY A 49 -3.10 -0.99 12.27
CA GLY A 49 -3.51 -1.09 13.67
C GLY A 49 -2.76 -0.14 14.60
N GLN A 50 -1.79 0.62 14.10
CA GLN A 50 -0.93 1.52 14.87
C GLN A 50 -0.98 2.96 14.36
N CYS A 51 -2.19 3.49 14.10
CA CYS A 51 -2.41 4.82 13.53
C CYS A 51 -1.50 5.05 12.30
N HIS A 52 -1.52 4.13 11.34
CA HIS A 52 -0.65 4.20 10.17
C HIS A 52 -1.29 3.51 8.97
N TRP A 53 -1.02 4.05 7.79
CA TRP A 53 -1.61 3.63 6.51
C TRP A 53 -0.50 3.15 5.59
N VAL A 54 -0.74 2.02 4.93
CA VAL A 54 0.19 1.45 3.94
C VAL A 54 -0.57 1.05 2.69
N ALA A 55 0.09 1.09 1.54
CA ALA A 55 -0.46 0.56 0.30
C ALA A 55 0.11 -0.85 0.05
N VAL A 56 -0.74 -1.76 -0.42
CA VAL A 56 -0.35 -3.11 -0.82
C VAL A 56 -0.90 -3.43 -2.20
N SER A 57 -0.16 -4.20 -2.99
CA SER A 57 -0.59 -4.59 -4.33
C SER A 57 0.23 -5.77 -4.85
N ASN A 58 -0.38 -6.59 -5.71
CA ASN A 58 0.31 -7.60 -6.52
C ASN A 58 0.33 -7.23 -8.02
N ILE A 59 -0.05 -5.99 -8.39
CA ILE A 59 0.01 -5.54 -9.78
C ILE A 59 1.48 -5.55 -10.23
N GLY A 60 1.75 -6.24 -11.34
CA GLY A 60 3.12 -6.40 -11.86
C GLY A 60 4.03 -7.33 -11.03
N CYS A 61 3.47 -8.10 -10.09
CA CYS A 61 4.20 -9.10 -9.32
C CYS A 61 4.13 -10.50 -9.98
N THR A 62 5.09 -11.36 -9.66
CA THR A 62 4.97 -12.79 -9.94
C THR A 62 3.95 -13.43 -8.99
N GLU A 63 3.43 -14.61 -9.37
CA GLU A 63 2.45 -15.31 -8.56
C GLU A 63 2.97 -15.61 -7.15
N GLY A 64 2.18 -15.26 -6.12
CA GLY A 64 2.55 -15.48 -4.72
C GLY A 64 3.34 -14.33 -4.09
N GLU A 65 3.65 -13.28 -4.84
CA GLU A 65 4.30 -12.08 -4.33
C GLU A 65 3.32 -10.92 -4.13
N ILE A 66 3.50 -10.18 -3.03
CA ILE A 66 2.79 -8.95 -2.71
C ILE A 66 3.81 -7.87 -2.40
N ASN A 67 3.66 -6.70 -3.04
CA ASN A 67 4.43 -5.52 -2.72
C ASN A 67 3.73 -4.72 -1.60
N VAL A 68 4.52 -4.25 -0.63
CA VAL A 68 4.11 -3.34 0.43
C VAL A 68 4.85 -2.02 0.27
N TYR A 69 4.09 -0.94 0.15
CA TYR A 69 4.57 0.42 -0.01
C TYR A 69 4.21 1.21 1.24
N ASP A 70 5.21 1.50 2.06
CA ASP A 70 5.04 2.12 3.37
C ASP A 70 6.07 3.24 3.55
N SER A 71 5.58 4.47 3.62
CA SER A 71 6.36 5.71 3.71
C SER A 71 7.04 5.93 5.07
N LEU A 72 6.78 5.11 6.08
CA LEU A 72 7.49 5.10 7.36
C LEU A 72 8.31 3.81 7.58
N ASN A 73 8.32 2.89 6.62
CA ASN A 73 8.87 1.57 6.88
C ASN A 73 10.39 1.58 7.07
N SER A 74 10.83 0.83 8.09
CA SER A 74 12.23 0.51 8.34
C SER A 74 12.62 -0.91 7.92
N GLY A 75 11.80 -1.58 7.11
CA GLY A 75 12.03 -2.92 6.56
C GLY A 75 11.23 -4.05 7.24
N THR A 76 10.13 -3.77 7.92
CA THR A 76 9.28 -4.79 8.57
C THR A 76 7.80 -4.61 8.23
N VAL A 77 7.00 -5.67 8.38
CA VAL A 77 5.54 -5.59 8.22
C VAL A 77 4.88 -6.06 9.51
N THR A 78 3.84 -5.35 9.96
CA THR A 78 3.14 -5.73 11.19
C THR A 78 2.37 -7.03 11.00
N SER A 79 2.24 -7.81 12.07
CA SER A 79 1.45 -9.05 12.03
C SER A 79 -0.03 -8.80 11.66
N PHE A 80 -0.57 -7.62 11.99
CA PHE A 80 -1.93 -7.24 11.63
C PHE A 80 -2.07 -6.90 10.15
N THR A 81 -1.11 -6.19 9.56
CA THR A 81 -1.08 -5.93 8.10
C THR A 81 -0.97 -7.25 7.33
N LEU A 82 -0.13 -8.19 7.78
CA LEU A 82 -0.03 -9.49 7.12
C LEU A 82 -1.33 -10.29 7.17
N LYS A 83 -2.00 -10.33 8.33
CA LYS A 83 -3.30 -11.01 8.45
C LYS A 83 -4.32 -10.47 7.44
N GLN A 84 -4.34 -9.16 7.22
CA GLN A 84 -5.19 -8.53 6.23
C GLN A 84 -4.81 -8.94 4.80
N ILE A 85 -3.51 -8.94 4.46
CA ILE A 85 -3.03 -9.42 3.16
C ILE A 85 -3.46 -10.88 2.93
N PHE A 86 -3.26 -11.76 3.93
CA PHE A 86 -3.68 -13.15 3.86
C PHE A 86 -5.21 -13.31 3.69
N ALA A 87 -6.01 -12.46 4.33
CA ALA A 87 -7.45 -12.46 4.16
C ALA A 87 -7.86 -12.13 2.71
N ILE A 88 -7.19 -11.16 2.08
CA ILE A 88 -7.44 -10.77 0.68
C ILE A 88 -7.04 -11.89 -0.27
N VAL A 89 -5.82 -12.41 -0.19
CA VAL A 89 -5.32 -13.38 -1.19
C VAL A 89 -5.95 -14.76 -1.06
N HIS A 90 -6.41 -15.13 0.14
CA HIS A 90 -7.10 -16.38 0.45
C HIS A 90 -6.56 -17.60 -0.31
N LYS A 91 -5.24 -17.76 -0.31
CA LYS A 91 -4.57 -18.92 -0.92
C LYS A 91 -4.44 -20.05 0.09
N GLN A 92 -4.47 -21.28 -0.43
CA GLN A 92 -4.08 -22.51 0.30
C GLN A 92 -2.56 -22.65 0.44
N GLU A 93 -1.79 -21.80 -0.26
CA GLU A 93 -0.33 -21.72 -0.16
C GLU A 93 0.07 -21.34 1.28
N PRO A 94 0.93 -22.11 1.95
CA PRO A 94 1.33 -21.82 3.33
C PRO A 94 2.17 -20.54 3.45
N GLU A 95 2.66 -20.00 2.32
CA GLU A 95 3.62 -18.91 2.27
C GLU A 95 3.28 -17.90 1.17
N ILE A 96 3.42 -16.60 1.46
CA ILE A 96 3.44 -15.52 0.48
C ILE A 96 4.75 -14.75 0.63
N ILE A 97 5.29 -14.26 -0.48
CA ILE A 97 6.47 -13.41 -0.48
C ILE A 97 5.99 -11.96 -0.37
N ILE A 98 6.52 -11.25 0.63
CA ILE A 98 6.27 -9.84 0.83
C ILE A 98 7.51 -9.06 0.43
N ASN A 99 7.37 -8.22 -0.58
CA ASN A 99 8.40 -7.29 -1.04
C ASN A 99 8.12 -5.91 -0.44
N ILE A 100 8.96 -5.46 0.49
CA ILE A 100 8.89 -4.13 1.08
C ILE A 100 9.62 -3.17 0.14
N LYS A 101 8.85 -2.32 -0.53
CA LYS A 101 9.36 -1.49 -1.62
C LYS A 101 10.02 -0.20 -1.09
N PRO A 102 11.19 0.22 -1.64
CA PRO A 102 11.91 1.41 -1.19
C PRO A 102 11.28 2.72 -1.70
N VAL A 103 10.06 3.00 -1.26
CA VAL A 103 9.34 4.23 -1.59
C VAL A 103 9.93 5.45 -0.90
N GLN A 104 9.55 6.64 -1.36
CA GLN A 104 9.90 7.89 -0.69
C GLN A 104 9.41 7.88 0.77
N GLN A 105 10.33 8.16 1.68
CA GLN A 105 10.03 8.29 3.11
C GLN A 105 9.30 9.61 3.36
N GLN A 106 8.26 9.57 4.19
CA GLN A 106 7.61 10.79 4.68
C GLN A 106 8.48 11.45 5.76
N ASN A 107 8.41 12.78 5.86
CA ASN A 107 9.23 13.55 6.81
C ASN A 107 8.47 13.92 8.10
N ASP A 108 7.22 13.50 8.23
CA ASP A 108 6.35 13.77 9.38
C ASP A 108 5.61 12.51 9.84
N GLY A 109 4.88 12.57 10.95
CA GLY A 109 4.13 11.42 11.49
C GLY A 109 2.69 11.28 10.98
N THR A 110 2.26 12.04 9.98
CA THR A 110 0.83 12.22 9.66
C THR A 110 0.47 12.05 8.18
N ASP A 111 1.46 12.06 7.29
CA ASP A 111 1.31 12.02 5.84
C ASP A 111 1.19 10.61 5.26
N CYS A 112 1.31 9.55 6.06
CA CYS A 112 1.21 8.16 5.59
C CYS A 112 -0.04 7.88 4.76
N GLY A 113 -1.19 8.46 5.16
CA GLY A 113 -2.42 8.32 4.40
C GLY A 113 -2.35 8.95 3.01
N VAL A 114 -1.75 10.14 2.86
CA VAL A 114 -1.66 10.79 1.54
C VAL A 114 -0.59 10.13 0.67
N PHE A 115 0.49 9.64 1.26
CA PHE A 115 1.47 8.82 0.56
C PHE A 115 0.87 7.50 0.08
N ALA A 116 0.12 6.78 0.92
CA ALA A 116 -0.56 5.55 0.52
C ALA A 116 -1.52 5.77 -0.67
N ILE A 117 -2.30 6.85 -0.66
CA ILE A 117 -3.17 7.23 -1.79
C ILE A 117 -2.32 7.53 -3.05
N ALA A 118 -1.24 8.29 -2.92
CA ALA A 118 -0.36 8.62 -4.03
C ALA A 118 0.28 7.35 -4.63
N PHE A 119 0.74 6.43 -3.79
CA PHE A 119 1.33 5.15 -4.22
C PHE A 119 0.33 4.30 -5.00
N VAL A 120 -0.88 4.09 -4.47
CA VAL A 120 -1.92 3.36 -5.19
C VAL A 120 -2.27 4.06 -6.51
N THR A 121 -2.36 5.39 -6.49
CA THR A 121 -2.63 6.16 -7.72
C THR A 121 -1.55 5.91 -8.77
N SER A 122 -0.27 5.93 -8.40
CA SER A 122 0.83 5.63 -9.33
C SER A 122 0.79 4.19 -9.84
N ILE A 123 0.56 3.20 -8.96
CA ILE A 123 0.44 1.78 -9.33
C ILE A 123 -0.66 1.60 -10.40
N LEU A 124 -1.85 2.19 -10.18
CA LEU A 124 -2.97 2.08 -11.12
C LEU A 124 -2.73 2.82 -12.44
N ASN A 125 -1.84 3.80 -12.46
CA ASN A 125 -1.38 4.45 -13.69
C ASN A 125 -0.15 3.76 -14.32
N GLY A 126 0.22 2.56 -13.87
CA GLY A 126 1.33 1.78 -14.41
C GLY A 126 2.71 2.33 -14.05
N GLN A 127 2.82 3.12 -12.98
CA GLN A 127 4.07 3.69 -12.49
C GLN A 127 4.54 2.97 -11.21
N ASP A 128 5.85 2.82 -11.03
CA ASP A 128 6.44 2.27 -9.81
C ASP A 128 6.68 3.38 -8.75
N PRO A 129 5.97 3.36 -7.60
CA PRO A 129 6.18 4.33 -6.52
C PRO A 129 7.61 4.35 -5.95
N SER A 130 8.38 3.27 -6.10
CA SER A 130 9.80 3.22 -5.69
C SER A 130 10.72 4.08 -6.56
N THR A 131 10.26 4.53 -7.71
CA THR A 131 11.03 5.40 -8.62
C THR A 131 10.59 6.87 -8.53
N ALA A 132 9.35 7.11 -8.11
CA ALA A 132 8.76 8.44 -8.00
C ALA A 132 9.46 9.32 -6.95
N SER A 133 9.44 10.62 -7.20
CA SER A 133 9.92 11.67 -6.28
C SER A 133 8.79 12.67 -6.04
N TYR A 134 7.86 12.31 -5.15
CA TYR A 134 6.69 13.09 -4.78
C TYR A 134 7.04 14.43 -4.14
N ASN A 135 6.33 15.48 -4.56
CA ASN A 135 6.39 16.78 -3.92
C ASN A 135 5.52 16.78 -2.64
N SER A 136 6.11 16.41 -1.50
CA SER A 136 5.39 16.26 -0.22
C SER A 136 4.55 17.49 0.14
N LYS A 137 5.06 18.71 -0.14
CA LYS A 137 4.34 19.97 0.13
C LYS A 137 3.05 20.12 -0.68
N ARG A 138 2.94 19.43 -1.81
CA ARG A 138 1.79 19.50 -2.72
C ARG A 138 0.86 18.29 -2.61
N LEU A 139 1.23 17.21 -1.93
CA LEU A 139 0.40 16.02 -1.79
C LEU A 139 -0.97 16.31 -1.17
N ARG A 140 -1.01 16.93 0.02
CA ARG A 140 -2.28 17.26 0.69
C ARG A 140 -3.15 18.28 -0.07
N PRO A 141 -2.60 19.43 -0.54
CA PRO A 141 -3.38 20.37 -1.36
C PRO A 141 -3.94 19.71 -2.62
N HIS A 142 -3.16 18.82 -3.25
CA HIS A 142 -3.60 18.09 -4.44
C HIS A 142 -4.74 17.12 -4.13
N LEU A 143 -4.62 16.31 -3.07
CA LEU A 143 -5.69 15.41 -2.64
C LEU A 143 -6.98 16.19 -2.36
N LEU A 144 -6.91 17.31 -1.65
CA LEU A 144 -8.07 18.15 -1.38
C LEU A 144 -8.71 18.67 -2.68
N SER A 145 -7.90 19.08 -3.66
CA SER A 145 -8.40 19.48 -4.97
C SER A 145 -9.08 18.32 -5.70
N CYS A 146 -8.51 17.12 -5.66
CA CYS A 146 -9.08 15.93 -6.29
C CYS A 146 -10.44 15.57 -5.68
N ILE A 147 -10.53 15.56 -4.34
CA ILE A 147 -11.79 15.29 -3.62
C ILE A 147 -12.86 16.32 -4.01
N LYS A 148 -12.51 17.61 -4.02
CA LYS A 148 -13.45 18.68 -4.43
C LYS A 148 -13.94 18.53 -5.87
N ASN A 149 -13.08 18.02 -6.75
CA ASN A 149 -13.39 17.81 -8.16
C ASN A 149 -14.02 16.43 -8.44
N GLY A 150 -14.18 15.57 -7.43
CA GLY A 150 -14.72 14.21 -7.60
C GLY A 150 -13.84 13.28 -8.45
N ARG A 151 -12.56 13.59 -8.64
CA ARG A 151 -11.66 12.77 -9.46
C ARG A 151 -10.22 12.82 -8.99
N LEU A 152 -9.60 11.66 -8.78
CA LEU A 152 -8.16 11.55 -8.52
C LEU A 152 -7.36 11.60 -9.82
N SER A 153 -6.14 12.12 -9.72
CA SER A 153 -5.15 12.20 -10.79
C SER A 153 -3.77 11.86 -10.24
N PRO A 154 -2.78 11.52 -11.10
CA PRO A 154 -1.40 11.33 -10.67
C PRO A 154 -0.91 12.48 -9.78
N PHE A 155 -0.30 12.12 -8.65
CA PHE A 155 0.14 13.09 -7.65
C PHE A 155 1.38 13.86 -8.12
N PRO A 156 1.55 15.12 -7.68
CA PRO A 156 2.63 15.97 -8.15
C PRO A 156 4.00 15.44 -7.68
N GLU A 157 4.92 15.29 -8.64
CA GLU A 157 6.33 14.99 -8.41
C GLU A 157 7.19 16.26 -8.47
N ALA A 158 8.41 16.16 -7.95
CA ALA A 158 9.44 17.19 -7.99
C ALA A 158 10.81 16.54 -8.22
N PRO A 159 11.08 16.05 -9.44
CA PRO A 159 12.33 15.33 -9.75
C PRO A 159 13.58 16.19 -9.56
N ASP A 160 13.45 17.51 -9.61
CA ASP A 160 14.54 18.47 -9.45
C ASP A 160 14.86 18.83 -7.98
N LEU A 161 14.03 18.41 -7.02
CA LEU A 161 14.37 18.56 -5.60
C LEU A 161 15.34 17.44 -5.22
N ALA A 162 16.42 17.81 -4.50
CA ALA A 162 17.51 16.94 -4.07
C ALA A 162 17.04 15.53 -3.65
N ARG A 163 17.84 14.50 -3.99
CA ARG A 163 17.61 13.07 -3.72
C ARG A 163 16.66 12.84 -2.53
N VAL A 164 15.44 12.38 -2.81
CA VAL A 164 14.47 12.02 -1.78
C VAL A 164 15.02 10.88 -0.92
N GLN A 165 14.81 10.96 0.39
CA GLN A 165 15.10 9.84 1.28
C GLN A 165 14.13 8.69 0.97
N ARG A 166 14.64 7.47 0.88
CA ARG A 166 13.85 6.27 0.59
C ARG A 166 13.85 5.33 1.79
N CYS A 167 12.72 4.65 1.98
CA CYS A 167 12.57 3.55 2.93
C CYS A 167 13.47 2.36 2.55
N LYS A 168 13.69 1.45 3.50
CA LYS A 168 14.50 0.26 3.24
C LYS A 168 13.81 -0.69 2.27
N ASP A 169 14.61 -1.27 1.38
CA ASP A 169 14.22 -2.42 0.57
C ASP A 169 14.43 -3.70 1.38
N ALA A 170 13.43 -4.59 1.36
CA ALA A 170 13.50 -5.87 2.06
C ALA A 170 12.53 -6.88 1.45
N ARG A 171 12.88 -8.16 1.55
CA ARG A 171 12.04 -9.27 1.10
C ARG A 171 11.86 -10.25 2.26
N VAL A 172 10.61 -10.58 2.58
CA VAL A 172 10.27 -11.48 3.71
C VAL A 172 9.25 -12.52 3.28
N VAL A 173 9.32 -13.71 3.86
CA VAL A 173 8.29 -14.75 3.71
C VAL A 173 7.29 -14.59 4.84
N GLY A 174 6.03 -14.38 4.48
CA GLY A 174 4.91 -14.46 5.40
C GLY A 174 4.31 -15.86 5.40
N THR A 175 4.08 -16.43 6.58
CA THR A 175 3.44 -17.74 6.73
C THR A 175 2.26 -17.70 7.70
N VAL A 176 1.21 -18.47 7.43
CA VAL A 176 0.05 -18.65 8.33
C VAL A 176 0.05 -20.08 8.87
N HIS A 177 0.19 -20.24 10.18
CA HIS A 177 0.00 -21.55 10.82
C HIS A 177 -1.46 -21.70 11.27
N GLN A 178 -2.14 -22.75 10.80
CA GLN A 178 -3.48 -23.09 11.28
C GLN A 178 -3.47 -23.20 12.82
N GLY A 179 -4.16 -22.28 13.50
CA GLY A 179 -4.25 -22.21 14.96
C GLY A 179 -3.08 -21.52 15.70
N ARG A 180 -2.05 -21.02 15.02
CA ARG A 180 -0.86 -20.38 15.66
C ARG A 180 -0.37 -19.13 14.92
N GLY A 181 -1.25 -18.15 14.70
CA GLY A 181 -0.84 -16.80 14.25
C GLY A 181 -0.09 -16.75 12.91
N VAL A 182 0.51 -15.60 12.62
CA VAL A 182 1.27 -15.32 11.38
C VAL A 182 2.74 -15.09 11.75
N VAL A 183 3.68 -15.65 10.98
CA VAL A 183 5.13 -15.54 11.22
C VAL A 183 5.82 -14.92 9.99
N LEU A 184 6.79 -14.04 10.24
CA LEU A 184 7.69 -13.50 9.22
C LEU A 184 9.08 -14.10 9.33
N ARG A 185 9.73 -14.36 8.19
CA ARG A 185 11.14 -14.71 8.11
C ARG A 185 11.81 -13.91 6.99
N ASP A 186 12.97 -13.33 7.27
CA ASP A 186 13.72 -12.54 6.29
C ASP A 186 14.28 -13.44 5.17
N MET A 187 14.27 -12.94 3.93
CA MET A 187 14.98 -13.54 2.81
C MET A 187 16.15 -12.67 2.35
N PRO A 188 17.25 -13.27 1.87
CA PRO A 188 18.29 -12.52 1.19
C PRO A 188 17.72 -11.87 -0.08
N LEU A 189 18.09 -10.61 -0.33
CA LEU A 189 17.88 -9.97 -1.63
C LEU A 189 18.78 -10.67 -2.65
N GLU A 190 18.22 -11.09 -3.79
CA GLU A 190 19.02 -11.64 -4.89
C GLU A 190 19.85 -10.48 -5.49
N ASN A 191 21.18 -10.68 -5.56
CA ASN A 191 22.15 -9.70 -6.08
C ASN A 191 22.04 -9.50 -7.59
#